data_AF-A0A367LTR4-F1
#
_entry.id   AF-A0A367LTR4-F1
#
_cell.length_a   1.000
_cell.length_b   1.000
_cell.length_c   1.000
_cell.angle_alpha   90.00
_cell.angle_beta   90.00
_cell.angle_gamma   90.00
#
_symmetry.space_group_name_H-M   'P 1'
#
loop_
_entity.id
_entity.type
_entity.pdbx_description
1 polymer ?
#
loop_
_entity_poly.entity_id
_entity_poly.type
_entity_poly.pdbx_seq_one_letter_code
_entity_poly.pdbx_strand_id
1 'polypeptide(L)' 'FKNKGVPLVLDAVIDYLPAPSEIPAIRGTDPDDEEKHDERHADDDEPFSALAFKIATDPFVGTLTFA' A
#
# COMPACT_ATOMS: atom_id res chain seq x y z
N PHE A 1 -9.94 34.05 0.27
CA PHE A 1 -8.57 33.70 0.66
C PHE A 1 -8.16 32.51 -0.19
N LYS A 2 -7.27 32.76 -1.17
CA LYS A 2 -7.00 31.88 -2.32
C LYS A 2 -6.02 30.77 -1.95
N ASN A 3 -6.18 29.61 -2.58
CA ASN A 3 -5.35 28.38 -2.53
C ASN A 3 -3.82 28.63 -2.41
N LYS A 4 -3.35 28.98 -1.21
CA LYS A 4 -1.94 29.21 -0.90
C LYS A 4 -1.44 28.03 -0.09
N GLY A 5 -0.23 27.55 -0.40
CA GLY A 5 0.42 26.46 0.34
C GLY A 5 0.17 25.05 -0.20
N VAL A 6 -0.81 24.84 -1.09
CA VAL A 6 -1.02 23.51 -1.71
C VAL A 6 0.22 23.01 -2.43
N PRO A 7 0.92 23.81 -3.28
CA PRO A 7 2.14 23.34 -3.92
C PRO A 7 3.23 22.97 -2.91
N LEU A 8 3.42 23.81 -1.87
CA LEU A 8 4.44 23.56 -0.83
C LEU A 8 4.17 22.29 -0.03
N VAL A 9 2.90 21.95 0.22
CA VAL A 9 2.53 20.69 0.88
C VAL A 9 2.78 19.49 -0.05
N LEU A 10 2.53 19.62 -1.34
CA LEU A 10 2.83 18.55 -2.31
C LEU A 10 4.34 18.33 -2.44
N ASP A 11 5.14 19.39 -2.43
CA ASP A 11 6.61 19.29 -2.39
C ASP A 11 7.05 18.56 -1.11
N ALA A 12 6.48 18.92 0.04
CA ALA A 12 6.77 18.26 1.32
C ALA A 12 6.37 16.77 1.35
N VAL A 13 5.33 16.37 0.62
CA VAL A 13 4.97 14.94 0.50
C VAL A 13 6.10 14.15 -0.15
N ILE A 14 6.72 14.71 -1.19
CA ILE A 14 7.83 14.05 -1.88
C ILE A 14 9.08 14.05 -0.99
N ASP A 15 9.36 15.16 -0.31
CA ASP A 15 10.59 15.32 0.47
C ASP A 15 10.60 14.52 1.77
N TYR A 16 9.43 14.24 2.36
CA TYR A 16 9.35 13.71 3.73
C TYR A 16 8.52 12.43 3.89
N LEU A 17 7.66 12.05 2.95
CA LEU A 17 6.97 10.76 3.06
C LEU A 17 7.81 9.66 2.41
N PRO A 18 7.99 8.52 3.09
CA PRO A 18 8.81 7.44 2.59
C PRO A 18 8.16 6.75 1.39
N ALA A 19 8.99 6.30 0.46
CA ALA A 19 8.56 5.37 -0.58
C ALA A 19 8.28 3.97 0.00
N PRO A 20 7.49 3.13 -0.69
CA PRO A 20 7.23 1.76 -0.24
C PRO A 20 8.49 0.90 -0.01
N SER A 21 9.58 1.18 -0.72
CA SER A 21 10.86 0.50 -0.57
C SER A 21 11.71 1.01 0.60
N GLU A 22 11.33 2.14 1.22
CA GLU A 22 12.05 2.74 2.35
C GLU A 22 11.46 2.33 3.71
N ILE A 23 10.38 1.56 3.71
CA ILE A 23 9.75 1.02 4.92
C ILE A 23 10.05 -0.49 5.06
N PRO A 24 10.02 -1.05 6.28
CA PRO A 24 10.23 -2.48 6.49
C PRO A 24 9.20 -3.34 5.74
N ALA A 25 9.65 -4.51 5.28
CA ALA A 25 8.79 -5.51 4.65
C ALA A 25 7.63 -5.94 5.57
N ILE A 26 6.49 -6.25 4.96
CA ILE A 26 5.31 -6.71 5.70
C ILE A 26 5.53 -8.16 6.13
N ARG A 27 5.20 -8.47 7.39
CA ARG A 27 5.26 -9.83 7.93
C ARG A 27 3.96 -10.58 7.67
N GLY A 28 4.07 -11.78 7.11
CA GLY A 28 3.01 -12.76 6.98
C GLY A 28 3.29 -14.00 7.83
N THR A 29 2.30 -14.88 7.89
CA THR A 29 2.41 -16.20 8.49
C THR A 29 2.44 -17.24 7.37
N ASP A 30 3.31 -18.25 7.49
CA ASP A 30 3.38 -19.34 6.52
C ASP A 30 2.06 -20.16 6.58
N PRO A 31 1.42 -20.46 5.44
CA PRO A 31 0.16 -21.20 5.42
C PRO A 31 0.27 -22.65 5.91
N ASP A 32 1.47 -23.24 5.89
CA ASP A 32 1.73 -24.62 6.30
C ASP A 32 2.28 -24.71 7.74
N ASP A 33 2.80 -23.60 8.30
CA ASP A 33 3.36 -23.54 9.65
C ASP A 33 3.15 -22.16 10.31
N GLU A 34 2.22 -22.09 11.29
CA GLU A 34 1.87 -20.82 11.96
C GLU A 34 3.00 -20.21 12.80
N GLU A 35 4.01 -20.99 13.19
CA GLU A 35 5.18 -20.48 13.94
C GLU A 35 6.23 -19.85 13.03
N LYS A 36 6.12 -20.07 11.71
CA LYS A 36 7.01 -19.51 10.70
C LYS A 36 6.45 -18.20 10.17
N HIS A 37 7.31 -17.18 10.19
CA HIS A 37 7.02 -15.87 9.63
C HIS A 37 7.73 -15.68 8.30
N ASP A 38 6.97 -15.25 7.30
CA ASP A 38 7.49 -14.83 6.00
C ASP A 38 7.48 -13.29 5.90
N GLU A 39 8.31 -12.74 5.03
CA GLU A 39 8.35 -11.31 4.75
C GLU A 39 7.96 -11.05 3.29
N ARG A 40 7.27 -9.92 3.04
CA ARG A 40 6.87 -9.47 1.71
C ARG A 40 7.50 -8.12 1.43
N HIS A 41 8.56 -8.14 0.63
CA HIS A 41 9.24 -6.93 0.16
C HIS A 41 8.42 -6.23 -0.92
N ALA A 42 8.56 -4.91 -1.01
CA ALA A 42 7.97 -4.10 -2.08
C ALA A 42 8.85 -4.18 -3.35
N ASP A 43 8.90 -5.38 -3.95
CA ASP A 43 9.67 -5.69 -5.16
C ASP A 43 8.76 -6.41 -6.18
N ASP A 44 8.95 -6.10 -7.47
CA ASP A 44 8.18 -6.67 -8.58
C ASP A 44 8.61 -8.12 -8.91
N ASP A 45 9.81 -8.53 -8.49
CA ASP A 45 10.33 -9.90 -8.68
C ASP A 45 9.86 -10.89 -7.59
N GLU A 46 9.27 -10.40 -6.50
CA GLU A 46 8.72 -11.22 -5.40
C GLU A 46 7.39 -11.91 -5.79
N PRO A 47 7.04 -13.06 -5.18
CA PRO A 47 5.74 -13.68 -5.43
C PRO A 47 4.58 -12.76 -5.01
N PHE A 48 3.59 -12.63 -5.89
CA PHE A 48 2.46 -11.72 -5.71
C PHE A 48 1.74 -11.92 -4.37
N SER A 49 1.55 -10.83 -3.64
CA SER A 49 0.75 -10.75 -2.41
C SER A 49 0.14 -9.35 -2.28
N ALA A 50 -1.09 -9.25 -1.77
CA ALA A 50 -1.83 -8.00 -1.62
C ALA A 50 -2.85 -8.09 -0.48
N LEU A 51 -3.29 -6.94 0.05
CA LEU A 51 -4.26 -6.87 1.15
C LEU A 51 -5.49 -6.08 0.71
N ALA A 52 -6.60 -6.80 0.49
CA ALA A 52 -7.89 -6.17 0.26
C ALA A 52 -8.37 -5.42 1.51
N PHE A 53 -8.34 -4.08 1.48
CA PHE A 53 -8.68 -3.23 2.62
C PHE A 53 -10.05 -2.55 2.48
N LYS A 54 -10.61 -2.48 1.26
CA LYS A 54 -11.92 -1.86 1.02
C LYS A 54 -12.68 -2.53 -0.10
N ILE A 55 -13.98 -2.69 0.11
CA ILE A 55 -14.94 -3.10 -0.92
C ILE A 55 -15.90 -1.94 -1.14
N ALA A 56 -16.10 -1.55 -2.40
CA ALA A 56 -17.08 -0.54 -2.79
C ALA A 56 -17.95 -1.06 -3.93
N THR A 57 -19.19 -0.58 -4.01
CA THR A 57 -20.06 -0.87 -5.15
C THR A 57 -20.18 0.38 -5.99
N ASP A 58 -19.62 0.31 -7.20
CA ASP A 58 -19.75 1.34 -8.22
C ASP A 58 -20.96 1.04 -9.13
N PRO A 59 -21.80 2.03 -9.45
CA PRO A 59 -23.01 1.83 -10.24
C PRO A 59 -22.76 1.42 -11.71
N PHE A 60 -21.55 1.58 -12.24
CA PHE A 60 -21.21 1.25 -13.63
C PHE A 60 -20.37 -0.02 -13.75
N VAL A 61 -19.47 -0.26 -12.79
CA VAL A 61 -18.52 -1.39 -12.86
C VAL A 61 -18.76 -2.47 -11.81
N GLY A 62 -19.76 -2.30 -10.93
CA GLY A 62 -20.14 -3.29 -9.92
C GLY A 62 -19.23 -3.26 -8.70
N THR A 63 -18.89 -4.42 -8.15
CA THR A 63 -18.08 -4.51 -6.93
C THR A 63 -16.59 -4.27 -7.23
N LEU A 64 -16.04 -3.22 -6.64
CA LEU A 64 -14.63 -2.89 -6.62
C LEU A 64 -13.99 -3.37 -5.32
N THR A 65 -12.89 -4.12 -5.45
CA THR A 65 -12.02 -4.50 -4.32
C THR A 65 -10.72 -3.71 -4.45
N PHE A 66 -10.43 -2.89 -3.44
CA PHE A 66 -9.17 -2.16 -3.32
C PHE A 66 -8.21 -3.04 -2.52
N ALA A 67 -7.13 -3.48 -3.17
CA ALA A 67 -6.13 -4.41 -2.65
C ALA A 67 -4.71 -3.84 -2.78
#